data_AF-A0A7L4JIE5-F1
#
_entry.id   AF-A0A7L4JIE5-F1
#
_cell.length_a   1.000
_cell.length_b   1.000
_cell.length_c   1.000
_cell.angle_alpha   90.00
_cell.angle_beta   90.00
_cell.angle_gamma   90.00
#
_symmetry.space_group_name_H-M   'P 1'
#
loop_
_entity.id
_entity.type
_entity.pdbx_description
1 polymer ?
#
loop_
_entity_poly.entity_id
_entity_poly.type
_entity_poly.pdbx_seq_one_letter_code
_entity_poly.pdbx_strand_id
1 'polypeptide(L)'
;QNSKAHLKITQKELKDLQWEHEVLEQRFSKVQEERDELYQKFTKAINEVQQKTGFKNLLLERKLKGLLNLLEQKEVELSEVITASNLDPSALSLVSHKLEVLRPSKGWIWGGRAHWTLSSQAHNDMLQTFEAKLTAFGIPVDNLGFQPLSFPFPGQ
;
A
#
# COMPACT_ATOMS: atom_id res chain seq x y z
N GLN A 1 64.69 -41.75 13.29
CA GLN A 1 64.49 -40.45 12.60
C GLN A 1 63.08 -40.29 12.03
N ASN A 2 62.45 -41.36 11.53
CA ASN A 2 61.10 -41.32 10.95
C ASN A 2 60.01 -40.76 11.90
N SER A 3 60.02 -41.15 13.17
CA SER A 3 59.01 -40.73 14.16
C SER A 3 58.99 -39.23 14.46
N LYS A 4 60.16 -38.55 14.40
CA LYS A 4 60.23 -37.09 14.59
C LYS A 4 59.64 -36.33 13.41
N ALA A 5 59.80 -36.84 12.19
CA ALA A 5 59.20 -36.24 10.99
C ALA A 5 57.68 -36.36 11.02
N HIS A 6 57.16 -37.55 11.36
CA HIS A 6 55.72 -37.76 11.54
C HIS A 6 55.12 -36.85 12.61
N LEU A 7 55.76 -36.74 13.78
CA LEU A 7 55.28 -35.87 14.87
C LEU A 7 55.20 -34.40 14.42
N LYS A 8 56.18 -33.92 13.65
CA LYS A 8 56.18 -32.55 13.11
C LYS A 8 55.06 -32.32 12.08
N ILE A 9 54.76 -33.31 11.25
CA ILE A 9 53.64 -33.25 10.29
C ILE A 9 52.31 -33.19 11.05
N THR A 10 52.08 -34.12 11.97
CA THR A 10 50.84 -34.17 12.77
C THR A 10 50.64 -32.90 13.61
N GLN A 11 51.72 -32.30 14.12
CA GLN A 11 51.62 -31.04 14.86
C GLN A 11 51.27 -29.84 13.98
N LYS A 12 51.67 -29.86 12.69
CA LYS A 12 51.22 -28.86 11.72
C LYS A 12 49.74 -29.06 11.39
N GLU A 13 49.35 -30.29 11.08
CA GLU A 13 47.94 -30.64 10.80
C GLU A 13 47.01 -30.26 11.96
N LEU A 14 47.44 -30.48 13.20
CA LEU A 14 46.69 -30.07 14.39
C LEU A 14 46.48 -28.55 14.43
N LYS A 15 47.51 -27.75 14.15
CA LYS A 15 47.41 -26.28 14.15
C LYS A 15 46.53 -25.77 13.01
N ASP A 16 46.68 -26.35 11.82
CA ASP A 16 45.88 -26.00 10.66
C ASP A 16 44.39 -26.30 10.96
N LEU A 17 44.09 -27.47 11.56
CA LEU A 17 42.74 -27.86 11.94
C LEU A 17 42.15 -26.98 13.07
N GLN A 18 42.97 -26.58 14.04
CA GLN A 18 42.55 -25.65 15.10
C GLN A 18 42.14 -24.30 14.52
N TRP A 19 42.93 -23.77 13.56
CA TRP A 19 42.61 -22.52 12.90
C TRP A 19 41.34 -22.62 12.06
N GLU A 20 41.18 -23.70 11.29
CA GLU A 20 39.94 -23.95 10.53
C GLU A 20 38.71 -24.04 11.44
N HIS A 21 38.87 -24.67 12.61
CA HIS A 21 37.80 -24.76 13.61
C HIS A 21 37.40 -23.37 14.14
N GLU A 22 38.36 -22.54 14.55
CA GLU A 22 38.09 -21.17 15.02
C GLU A 22 37.39 -20.33 13.94
N VAL A 23 37.83 -20.42 12.69
CA VAL A 23 37.20 -19.73 11.56
C VAL A 23 35.76 -20.21 11.36
N LEU A 24 35.52 -21.51 11.48
CA LEU A 24 34.19 -22.09 11.32
C LEU A 24 33.25 -21.67 12.46
N GLU A 25 33.73 -21.63 13.70
CA GLU A 25 32.95 -21.14 14.85
C GLU A 25 32.55 -19.67 14.67
N GLN A 26 33.47 -18.81 14.23
CA GLN A 26 33.17 -17.40 13.96
C GLN A 26 32.10 -17.25 12.86
N ARG A 27 32.22 -18.03 11.77
CA ARG A 27 31.22 -18.03 10.70
C ARG A 27 29.86 -18.53 11.18
N PHE A 28 29.85 -19.57 12.01
CA PHE A 28 28.62 -20.10 12.58
C PHE A 28 27.93 -19.07 13.48
N SER A 29 28.68 -18.42 14.37
CA SER A 29 28.15 -17.35 15.23
C SER A 29 27.49 -16.25 14.42
N LYS A 30 28.17 -15.79 13.36
CA LYS A 30 27.63 -14.74 12.48
C LYS A 30 26.33 -15.16 11.80
N VAL A 31 26.28 -16.37 11.24
CA VAL A 31 25.06 -16.89 10.59
C VAL A 31 23.92 -17.05 11.60
N GLN A 32 24.23 -17.43 12.84
CA GLN A 32 23.25 -17.52 13.91
C GLN A 32 22.66 -16.16 14.27
N GLU A 33 23.49 -15.13 14.39
CA GLU A 33 23.07 -13.74 14.62
C GLU A 33 22.19 -13.23 13.47
N GLU A 34 22.61 -13.44 12.21
CA GLU A 34 21.84 -13.05 11.03
C GLU A 34 20.46 -13.72 10.99
N ARG A 35 20.39 -15.02 11.34
CA ARG A 35 19.13 -15.77 11.46
C ARG A 35 18.24 -15.17 12.54
N ASP A 36 18.79 -14.89 13.72
CA ASP A 36 18.02 -14.39 14.86
C ASP A 36 17.48 -12.98 14.59
N GLU A 37 18.30 -12.12 13.98
CA GLU A 37 17.85 -10.81 13.50
C GLU A 37 16.74 -10.92 12.46
N LEU A 38 16.89 -11.83 11.48
CA LEU A 38 15.89 -12.02 10.44
C LEU A 38 14.56 -12.47 11.04
N TYR A 39 14.61 -13.39 12.01
CA TYR A 39 13.42 -13.86 12.71
C TYR A 39 12.72 -12.72 13.48
N GLN A 40 13.50 -11.91 14.21
CA GLN A 40 12.96 -10.74 14.91
C GLN A 40 12.31 -9.72 13.96
N LYS A 41 12.99 -9.40 12.85
CA LYS A 41 12.47 -8.48 11.81
C LYS A 41 11.18 -9.01 11.20
N PHE A 42 11.13 -10.31 10.92
CA PHE A 42 9.95 -10.97 10.36
C PHE A 42 8.76 -10.92 11.33
N THR A 43 8.96 -11.30 12.60
CA THR A 43 7.91 -11.23 13.63
C THR A 43 7.41 -9.80 13.83
N LYS A 44 8.32 -8.82 13.86
CA LYS A 44 7.96 -7.41 13.97
C LYS A 44 7.11 -6.95 12.78
N ALA A 45 7.53 -7.26 11.56
CA ALA A 45 6.80 -6.88 10.35
C ALA A 45 5.37 -7.49 10.31
N ILE A 46 5.23 -8.76 10.70
CA ILE A 46 3.91 -9.41 10.80
C ILE A 46 3.02 -8.65 11.79
N ASN A 47 3.53 -8.39 12.99
CA ASN A 47 2.75 -7.72 14.03
C ASN A 47 2.34 -6.31 13.60
N GLU A 48 3.23 -5.56 12.96
CA GLU A 48 2.91 -4.22 12.45
C GLU A 48 1.80 -4.25 11.38
N VAL A 49 1.88 -5.18 10.43
CA VAL A 49 0.86 -5.33 9.37
C VAL A 49 -0.48 -5.74 9.98
N GLN A 50 -0.48 -6.68 10.92
CA GLN A 50 -1.68 -7.11 11.62
C GLN A 50 -2.31 -5.97 12.43
N GLN A 51 -1.51 -5.20 13.19
CA GLN A 51 -2.01 -4.05 13.95
C GLN A 51 -2.59 -2.96 13.04
N LYS A 52 -1.86 -2.58 11.98
CA LYS A 52 -2.33 -1.55 11.04
C LYS A 52 -3.62 -1.97 10.34
N THR A 53 -3.71 -3.23 9.91
CA THR A 53 -4.89 -3.76 9.23
C THR A 53 -6.06 -3.92 10.20
N GLY A 54 -5.81 -4.45 11.40
CA GLY A 54 -6.81 -4.58 12.45
C GLY A 54 -7.40 -3.24 12.88
N PHE A 55 -6.57 -2.22 13.05
CA PHE A 55 -7.04 -0.87 13.38
C PHE A 55 -7.88 -0.26 12.24
N LYS A 56 -7.45 -0.39 10.98
CA LYS A 56 -8.21 0.08 9.82
C LYS A 56 -9.57 -0.62 9.73
N ASN A 57 -9.61 -1.93 9.88
CA ASN A 57 -10.85 -2.71 9.84
C ASN A 57 -11.80 -2.28 10.95
N LEU A 58 -11.31 -2.18 12.20
CA LEU A 58 -12.11 -1.74 13.33
C LEU A 58 -12.66 -0.32 13.14
N LEU A 59 -11.87 0.60 12.57
CA LEU A 59 -12.33 1.94 12.26
C LEU A 59 -13.43 1.92 11.18
N LEU A 60 -13.27 1.10 10.14
CA LEU A 60 -14.27 0.95 9.08
C LEU A 60 -15.57 0.33 9.62
N GLU A 61 -15.48 -0.70 10.46
CA GLU A 61 -16.64 -1.29 11.13
C GLU A 61 -17.41 -0.27 11.98
N ARG A 62 -16.69 0.55 12.76
CA ARG A 62 -17.32 1.63 13.54
C ARG A 62 -17.99 2.69 12.66
N LYS A 63 -17.33 3.10 11.57
CA LYS A 63 -17.91 4.04 10.61
C LYS A 63 -19.15 3.45 9.94
N LEU A 64 -19.10 2.20 9.52
CA LEU A 64 -20.23 1.50 8.91
C LEU A 64 -21.40 1.43 9.89
N LYS A 65 -21.16 1.02 11.14
CA LYS A 65 -22.18 0.99 12.19
C LYS A 65 -22.79 2.37 12.44
N GLY A 66 -21.96 3.42 12.51
CA GLY A 66 -22.45 4.79 12.66
C GLY A 66 -23.34 5.25 11.51
N LEU A 67 -22.96 4.92 10.26
CA LEU A 67 -23.76 5.22 9.08
C LEU A 67 -25.08 4.44 9.05
N LEU A 68 -25.06 3.16 9.44
CA LEU A 68 -26.28 2.34 9.55
C LEU A 68 -27.24 2.90 10.59
N ASN A 69 -26.75 3.27 11.77
CA ASN A 69 -27.57 3.89 12.81
C ASN A 69 -28.18 5.22 12.34
N LEU A 70 -27.40 6.05 11.64
CA LEU A 70 -27.89 7.31 11.09
C LEU A 70 -28.95 7.06 10.02
N LEU A 71 -28.77 6.05 9.16
CA LEU A 71 -29.74 5.66 8.15
C LEU A 71 -31.06 5.23 8.81
N GLU A 72 -31.00 4.35 9.80
CA GLU A 72 -32.18 3.87 10.55
C GLU A 72 -32.93 5.02 11.21
N GLN A 73 -32.21 5.96 11.86
CA GLN A 73 -32.81 7.17 12.42
C GLN A 73 -33.54 8.00 11.35
N LYS A 74 -32.92 8.18 10.18
CA LYS A 74 -33.51 8.96 9.08
C LYS A 74 -34.72 8.26 8.47
N GLU A 75 -34.74 6.93 8.41
CA GLU A 75 -35.90 6.16 7.96
C GLU A 75 -37.08 6.27 8.92
N VAL A 76 -36.82 6.27 10.23
CA VAL A 76 -37.86 6.51 11.25
C VAL A 76 -38.40 7.94 11.16
N GLU A 77 -37.51 8.95 11.16
CA GLU A 77 -37.91 10.36 11.02
C GLU A 77 -38.74 10.59 9.75
N LEU A 78 -38.34 9.98 8.63
CA LEU A 78 -39.09 10.07 7.37
C LEU A 78 -40.48 9.42 7.50
N SER A 79 -40.56 8.25 8.13
CA SER A 79 -41.84 7.54 8.35
C SER A 79 -42.79 8.35 9.24
N GLU A 80 -42.27 9.00 10.28
CA GLU A 80 -43.05 9.90 11.14
C GLU A 80 -43.55 11.13 10.38
N VAL A 81 -42.69 11.77 9.59
CA VAL A 81 -43.09 12.92 8.75
C VAL A 81 -44.17 12.53 7.74
N ILE A 82 -44.05 11.36 7.12
CA ILE A 82 -45.04 10.87 6.15
C ILE A 82 -46.41 10.65 6.81
N THR A 83 -46.42 10.02 7.99
CA THR A 83 -47.66 9.76 8.74
C THR A 83 -48.28 11.04 9.29
N ALA A 84 -47.48 11.98 9.80
CA ALA A 84 -47.97 13.27 10.31
C ALA A 84 -48.51 14.20 9.20
N SER A 85 -47.96 14.11 7.99
CA SER A 85 -48.29 15.04 6.90
C SER A 85 -49.52 14.62 6.08
N ASN A 86 -50.11 13.43 6.31
CA ASN A 86 -51.21 12.86 5.51
C ASN A 86 -50.98 13.02 3.99
N LEU A 87 -49.74 12.85 3.54
CA LEU A 87 -49.37 13.10 2.14
C LEU A 87 -50.06 12.08 1.23
N ASP A 88 -50.60 12.57 0.12
CA ASP A 88 -51.21 11.72 -0.91
C ASP A 88 -50.17 10.69 -1.45
N PRO A 89 -50.46 9.38 -1.39
CA PRO A 89 -49.53 8.33 -1.81
C PRO A 89 -49.01 8.50 -3.25
N SER A 90 -49.79 9.13 -4.14
CA SER A 90 -49.39 9.34 -5.54
C SER A 90 -48.28 10.38 -5.69
N ALA A 91 -48.31 11.45 -4.90
CA ALA A 91 -47.27 12.49 -4.88
C ALA A 91 -45.94 11.96 -4.32
N LEU A 92 -46.01 11.08 -3.32
CA LEU A 92 -44.83 10.48 -2.69
C LEU A 92 -44.11 9.51 -3.62
N SER A 93 -44.87 8.71 -4.39
CA SER A 93 -44.34 7.84 -5.44
C SER A 93 -43.59 8.63 -6.52
N LEU A 94 -44.13 9.78 -6.95
CA LEU A 94 -43.49 10.64 -7.95
C LEU A 94 -42.16 11.24 -7.47
N VAL A 95 -42.10 11.67 -6.20
CA VAL A 95 -40.87 12.21 -5.60
C VAL A 95 -39.83 11.11 -5.41
N SER A 96 -40.25 9.94 -4.92
CA SER A 96 -39.38 8.77 -4.75
C SER A 96 -38.78 8.32 -6.09
N HIS A 97 -39.59 8.30 -7.16
CA HIS A 97 -39.11 7.99 -8.50
C HIS A 97 -38.10 9.02 -9.02
N LYS A 98 -38.35 10.33 -8.81
CA LYS A 98 -37.37 11.37 -9.17
C LYS A 98 -36.05 11.23 -8.39
N LEU A 99 -36.13 10.88 -7.10
CA LEU A 99 -34.94 10.65 -6.27
C LEU A 99 -34.12 9.46 -6.77
N GLU A 100 -34.80 8.38 -7.16
CA GLU A 100 -34.17 7.19 -7.76
C GLU A 100 -33.49 7.49 -9.10
N VAL A 101 -34.06 8.36 -9.93
CA VAL A 101 -33.44 8.82 -11.17
C VAL A 101 -32.23 9.73 -10.92
N LEU A 102 -32.18 10.45 -9.80
CA LEU A 102 -31.04 11.26 -9.37
C LEU A 102 -29.96 10.46 -8.63
N ARG A 103 -30.26 9.28 -8.07
CA ARG A 103 -29.28 8.38 -7.43
C ARG A 103 -28.11 8.02 -8.34
N PRO A 104 -28.34 7.75 -9.65
CA PRO A 104 -27.27 7.65 -10.61
C PRO A 104 -26.31 8.81 -10.56
N SER A 105 -26.68 10.09 -10.27
CA SER A 105 -25.83 11.32 -10.35
C SER A 105 -24.44 11.17 -9.67
N LYS A 106 -24.36 10.28 -8.68
CA LYS A 106 -23.12 9.89 -8.01
C LYS A 106 -22.18 9.07 -8.92
N GLY A 107 -22.69 8.24 -9.82
CA GLY A 107 -21.96 7.42 -10.81
C GLY A 107 -21.17 8.23 -11.86
N TRP A 108 -21.77 9.25 -12.45
CA TRP A 108 -21.21 10.37 -13.24
C TRP A 108 -20.04 11.03 -12.50
N ILE A 109 -20.14 11.27 -11.19
CA ILE A 109 -19.01 11.80 -10.39
C ILE A 109 -17.87 10.76 -10.33
N TRP A 110 -18.17 9.47 -10.17
CA TRP A 110 -17.16 8.40 -10.21
C TRP A 110 -16.54 8.23 -11.60
N GLY A 111 -17.35 8.23 -12.66
CA GLY A 111 -16.91 8.14 -14.05
C GLY A 111 -16.09 9.36 -14.45
N GLY A 112 -16.49 10.55 -14.00
CA GLY A 112 -15.71 11.78 -14.16
C GLY A 112 -14.34 11.65 -13.49
N ARG A 113 -14.29 11.20 -12.23
CA ARG A 113 -13.02 10.93 -11.54
C ARG A 113 -12.15 9.92 -12.29
N ALA A 114 -12.71 8.81 -12.75
CA ALA A 114 -11.97 7.80 -13.50
C ALA A 114 -11.39 8.36 -14.81
N HIS A 115 -12.18 9.13 -15.54
CA HIS A 115 -11.75 9.81 -16.75
C HIS A 115 -10.61 10.82 -16.47
N TRP A 116 -10.73 11.62 -15.41
CA TRP A 116 -9.67 12.54 -14.97
C TRP A 116 -8.37 11.79 -14.63
N THR A 117 -8.45 10.68 -13.89
CA THR A 117 -7.27 9.86 -13.55
C THR A 117 -6.60 9.32 -14.81
N LEU A 118 -7.37 8.80 -15.77
CA LEU A 118 -6.84 8.27 -17.02
C LEU A 118 -6.17 9.37 -17.87
N SER A 119 -6.81 10.54 -17.97
CA SER A 119 -6.27 11.68 -18.72
C SER A 119 -4.99 12.23 -18.07
N SER A 120 -4.94 12.27 -16.74
CA SER A 120 -3.76 12.64 -15.95
C SER A 120 -2.60 11.67 -16.19
N GLN A 121 -2.87 10.36 -16.20
CA GLN A 121 -1.88 9.34 -16.49
C GLN A 121 -1.33 9.45 -17.91
N ALA A 122 -2.21 9.55 -18.91
CA ALA A 122 -1.79 9.72 -20.31
C ALA A 122 -0.94 10.98 -20.52
N HIS A 123 -1.26 12.07 -19.82
CA HIS A 123 -0.46 13.29 -19.82
C HIS A 123 0.94 13.07 -19.23
N ASN A 124 1.04 12.43 -18.05
CA ASN A 124 2.32 12.13 -17.42
C ASN A 124 3.18 11.17 -18.28
N ASP A 125 2.57 10.15 -18.89
CA ASP A 125 3.26 9.23 -19.80
C ASP A 125 3.80 9.97 -21.03
N MET A 126 3.01 10.89 -21.59
CA MET A 126 3.44 11.72 -22.72
C MET A 126 4.62 12.62 -22.33
N LEU A 127 4.59 13.24 -21.15
CA LEU A 127 5.73 14.03 -20.63
C LEU A 127 6.99 13.18 -20.53
N GLN A 128 6.91 11.98 -19.97
CA GLN A 128 8.06 11.06 -19.90
C GLN A 128 8.61 10.70 -21.28
N THR A 129 7.74 10.45 -22.27
CA THR A 129 8.20 10.16 -23.64
C THR A 129 8.89 11.37 -24.29
N PHE A 130 8.44 12.59 -24.00
CA PHE A 130 9.08 13.80 -24.51
C PHE A 130 10.43 14.03 -23.86
N GLU A 131 10.54 13.91 -22.53
CA GLU A 131 11.81 14.01 -21.81
C GLU A 131 12.82 12.98 -22.31
N ALA A 132 12.39 11.73 -22.52
CA ALA A 132 13.23 10.68 -23.07
C ALA A 132 13.72 11.02 -24.49
N LYS A 133 12.85 11.57 -25.35
CA LYS A 133 13.24 12.01 -26.70
C LYS A 133 14.21 13.18 -26.68
N LEU A 134 13.96 14.21 -25.86
CA LEU A 134 14.85 15.37 -25.75
C LEU A 134 16.24 14.97 -25.26
N THR A 135 16.29 14.08 -24.26
CA THR A 135 17.53 13.50 -23.77
C THR A 135 18.26 12.71 -24.85
N ALA A 136 17.54 11.92 -25.66
CA ALA A 136 18.12 11.16 -26.77
C ALA A 136 18.71 12.06 -27.88
N PHE A 137 18.16 13.27 -28.08
CA PHE A 137 18.73 14.28 -28.98
C PHE A 137 19.81 15.17 -28.33
N GLY A 138 20.19 14.89 -27.07
CA GLY A 138 21.22 15.64 -26.35
C GLY A 138 20.78 17.03 -25.89
N ILE A 139 19.47 17.29 -25.85
CA ILE A 139 18.90 18.57 -25.39
C ILE A 139 18.63 18.46 -23.89
N PRO A 140 19.30 19.25 -23.03
CA PRO A 140 19.00 19.26 -21.59
C PRO A 140 17.59 19.78 -21.37
N VAL A 141 16.79 19.07 -20.58
CA VAL A 141 15.41 19.45 -20.22
C VAL A 141 15.34 20.82 -19.52
N ASP A 142 16.44 21.27 -18.90
CA ASP A 142 16.57 22.59 -18.27
C ASP A 142 16.53 23.77 -19.27
N ASN A 143 16.80 23.52 -20.57
CA ASN A 143 16.82 24.57 -21.60
C ASN A 143 15.43 24.97 -22.11
N LEU A 144 14.36 24.28 -21.70
CA LEU A 144 13.00 24.52 -22.22
C LEU A 144 12.36 25.80 -21.65
N GLY A 145 12.87 26.34 -20.54
CA GLY A 145 12.36 27.57 -19.93
C GLY A 145 10.98 27.45 -19.26
N PHE A 146 10.41 26.24 -19.21
CA PHE A 146 9.19 25.93 -18.46
C PHE A 146 9.28 24.53 -17.84
N GLN A 147 8.67 24.36 -16.66
CA GLN A 147 8.50 23.04 -16.04
C GLN A 147 7.09 22.52 -16.39
N PRO A 148 6.97 21.34 -17.03
CA PRO A 148 5.67 20.74 -17.27
C PRO A 148 4.96 20.45 -15.95
N LEU A 149 3.65 20.75 -15.89
CA LEU A 149 2.82 20.41 -14.74
C LEU A 149 2.62 18.89 -14.70
N SER A 150 3.28 18.22 -13.76
CA SER A 150 2.97 16.82 -13.44
C SER A 150 1.74 16.75 -12.53
N PHE A 151 0.82 15.87 -12.87
CA PHE A 151 -0.35 15.65 -12.02
C PHE A 151 0.00 14.60 -10.95
N PRO A 152 -0.24 14.88 -9.66
CA PRO A 152 0.04 13.92 -8.59
C PRO A 152 -0.85 12.69 -8.74
N PHE A 153 -0.25 11.50 -8.67
CA PHE A 153 -1.02 10.27 -8.59
C PHE A 153 -1.80 10.24 -7.28
N PRO A 154 -3.11 9.93 -7.29
CA PRO A 154 -3.84 9.73 -6.05
C PRO A 154 -3.30 8.47 -5.36
N GLY A 155 -2.51 8.64 -4.30
CA GLY A 155 -2.02 7.53 -3.46
C GLY A 155 -0.53 7.52 -3.12
N GLN A 156 0.24 8.57 -3.44
CA GLN A 156 1.60 8.76 -2.95
C GLN A 156 1.66 9.78 -1.81
#